data_AF-A0A6C0HNK5-F1
#
_entry.id   AF-A0A6C0HNK5-F1
#
_cell.length_a   1.000
_cell.length_b   1.000
_cell.length_c   1.000
_cell.angle_alpha   90.00
_cell.angle_beta   90.00
_cell.angle_gamma   90.00
#
_symmetry.space_group_name_H-M   'P 1'
#
loop_
_entity.id
_entity.type
_entity.pdbx_description
1 polymer ?
#
loop_
_entity_poly.entity_id
_entity_poly.type
_entity_poly.pdbx_seq_one_letter_code
_entity_poly.pdbx_strand_id
1 'polypeptide(L)'
;MSMFQYVSDEEGVIPILKRVLARWDEVVRPCKRCKAYQIALHVSTQPLEKNVLASTLVTKFLYLGEHTFGNTFPMVGAIVLNATYLYGSLKEEQLYAVLLHEVGHVLGIGTLWYLPNAPLIPYQEDNKEKYYYTGAAALREYKSYYPTSELAGIPLEDDGGEGTQDAHPEKDMNRMIDGKAHPGLQDELMTGWISSLTSLSRITLGFLEDMGYVVDYTKADPYLT
;
A
#
# COMPACT_ATOMS: atom_id res chain seq x y z
N MET A 1 -1.72 -21.97 4.01
CA MET A 1 -1.21 -21.98 2.63
C MET A 1 -1.00 -20.53 2.23
N SER A 2 0.14 -20.20 1.62
CA SER A 2 0.48 -18.81 1.28
C SER A 2 -0.45 -18.25 0.21
N MET A 3 -0.80 -16.97 0.33
CA MET A 3 -1.50 -16.21 -0.70
C MET A 3 -0.62 -15.96 -1.94
N PHE A 4 0.69 -16.19 -1.84
CA PHE A 4 1.65 -15.84 -2.86
C PHE A 4 2.36 -17.08 -3.41
N GLN A 5 2.50 -17.11 -4.73
CA GLN A 5 3.54 -17.85 -5.43
C GLN A 5 4.53 -16.83 -5.94
N TYR A 6 5.82 -17.02 -5.75
CA TYR A 6 6.81 -16.05 -6.17
C TYR A 6 7.95 -16.68 -6.95
N VAL A 7 8.53 -15.88 -7.84
CA VAL A 7 9.82 -16.11 -8.50
C VAL A 7 10.61 -14.83 -8.37
N SER A 8 11.92 -14.94 -8.11
CA SER A 8 12.82 -13.79 -8.18
C SER A 8 14.01 -14.12 -9.06
N ASP A 9 14.39 -13.16 -9.90
CA ASP A 9 15.58 -13.25 -10.75
C ASP A 9 16.88 -13.00 -9.93
N GLU A 10 16.73 -12.54 -8.69
CA GLU A 10 17.82 -12.21 -7.77
C GLU A 10 17.85 -13.16 -6.57
N GLU A 11 18.78 -14.14 -6.59
CA GLU A 11 18.86 -15.16 -5.54
C GLU A 11 19.07 -14.56 -4.13
N GLY A 12 19.83 -13.45 -4.03
CA GLY A 12 20.09 -12.75 -2.78
C GLY A 12 18.86 -12.09 -2.15
N VAL A 13 17.82 -11.82 -2.94
CA VAL A 13 16.56 -11.19 -2.47
C VAL A 13 15.61 -12.22 -1.87
N ILE A 14 15.69 -13.49 -2.31
CA ILE A 14 14.76 -14.56 -1.94
C ILE A 14 14.59 -14.73 -0.42
N PRO A 15 15.64 -14.73 0.42
CA PRO A 15 15.47 -14.88 1.87
C PRO A 15 14.64 -13.75 2.49
N ILE A 16 14.81 -12.51 2.03
CA ILE A 16 14.10 -11.34 2.54
C ILE A 16 12.66 -11.36 2.04
N LEU A 17 12.45 -11.66 0.75
CA LEU A 17 11.12 -11.79 0.15
C LEU A 17 10.29 -12.85 0.89
N LYS A 18 10.87 -14.00 1.25
CA LYS A 18 10.18 -15.02 2.06
C LYS A 18 9.66 -14.47 3.39
N ARG A 19 10.45 -13.64 4.09
CA ARG A 19 10.03 -13.01 5.35
C ARG A 19 8.90 -12.01 5.13
N VAL A 20 9.00 -11.21 4.06
CA VAL A 20 7.95 -10.24 3.67
C VAL A 20 6.63 -10.93 3.35
N LEU A 21 6.66 -11.99 2.53
CA LEU A 21 5.44 -12.70 2.15
C LEU A 21 4.83 -13.45 3.34
N ALA A 22 5.67 -14.02 4.22
CA ALA A 22 5.21 -14.59 5.48
C ALA A 22 4.54 -13.53 6.37
N ARG A 23 5.09 -12.32 6.44
CA ARG A 23 4.49 -11.20 7.19
C ARG A 23 3.12 -10.83 6.66
N TRP A 24 2.95 -10.74 5.34
CA TRP A 24 1.64 -10.52 4.74
C TRP A 24 0.67 -11.69 5.00
N ASP A 25 1.13 -12.94 4.87
CA ASP A 25 0.33 -14.13 5.18
C ASP A 25 -0.13 -14.23 6.64
N GLU A 26 0.50 -13.51 7.57
CA GLU A 26 0.04 -13.42 8.97
C GLU A 26 -1.17 -12.50 9.13
N VAL A 27 -1.23 -11.42 8.35
CA VAL A 27 -2.18 -10.32 8.57
C VAL A 27 -3.32 -10.29 7.56
N VAL A 28 -3.16 -10.88 6.38
CA VAL A 28 -4.18 -10.88 5.32
C VAL A 28 -4.48 -12.30 4.84
N ARG A 29 -5.75 -12.49 4.49
CA ARG A 29 -6.29 -13.70 3.86
C ARG A 29 -7.10 -13.30 2.61
N PRO A 30 -7.25 -14.22 1.65
CA PRO A 30 -8.05 -13.96 0.46
C PRO A 30 -9.47 -13.52 0.81
N CYS A 31 -10.11 -12.81 -0.11
CA CYS A 31 -11.49 -12.39 0.04
C CYS A 31 -12.41 -13.59 0.35
N LYS A 32 -13.40 -13.46 1.24
CA LYS A 32 -14.29 -14.59 1.62
C LYS A 32 -15.04 -15.19 0.43
N ARG A 33 -15.23 -14.40 -0.62
CA ARG A 33 -15.93 -14.78 -1.86
C ARG A 33 -15.01 -15.51 -2.85
N CYS A 34 -13.70 -15.45 -2.64
CA CYS A 34 -12.69 -16.01 -3.50
C CYS A 34 -12.53 -17.51 -3.19
N LYS A 35 -12.92 -18.40 -4.12
CA LYS A 35 -12.85 -19.86 -3.91
C LYS A 35 -11.44 -20.43 -3.99
N ALA A 36 -10.63 -19.91 -4.91
CA ALA A 36 -9.22 -20.24 -5.08
C ALA A 36 -8.51 -18.96 -5.53
N TYR A 37 -7.66 -18.41 -4.66
CA TYR A 37 -6.97 -17.15 -4.90
C TYR A 37 -5.52 -17.28 -4.49
N GLN A 38 -4.64 -16.94 -5.42
CA GLN A 38 -3.22 -16.88 -5.22
C GLN A 38 -2.65 -15.85 -6.19
N ILE A 39 -1.72 -15.04 -5.70
CA ILE A 39 -1.03 -14.03 -6.48
C ILE A 39 0.28 -14.66 -6.97
N ALA A 40 0.50 -14.64 -8.27
CA ALA A 40 1.81 -14.91 -8.85
C ALA A 40 2.63 -13.60 -8.83
N LEU A 41 3.70 -13.59 -8.06
CA LEU A 41 4.59 -12.45 -7.87
C LEU A 41 5.93 -12.70 -8.58
N HIS A 42 6.31 -11.81 -9.49
CA HIS A 42 7.65 -11.82 -10.07
C HIS A 42 8.47 -10.66 -9.50
N VAL A 43 9.68 -10.94 -9.03
CA VAL A 43 10.60 -9.91 -8.52
C VAL A 43 11.86 -9.88 -9.38
N SER A 44 12.08 -8.78 -10.06
CA SER A 44 13.24 -8.57 -10.93
C SER A 44 14.00 -7.31 -10.54
N THR A 45 15.12 -7.09 -11.22
CA THR A 45 15.97 -5.91 -11.04
C THR A 45 16.25 -5.24 -12.37
N GLN A 46 16.23 -3.92 -12.36
CA GLN A 46 16.77 -3.12 -13.46
C GLN A 46 17.16 -1.73 -12.94
N PRO A 47 17.97 -0.96 -13.68
CA PRO A 47 18.15 0.46 -13.37
C PRO A 47 16.81 1.19 -13.46
N LEU A 48 16.42 1.88 -12.39
CA LEU A 48 15.28 2.81 -12.39
C LEU A 48 15.78 4.25 -12.22
N GLU A 49 14.85 5.21 -12.34
CA GLU A 49 15.16 6.63 -12.17
C GLU A 49 15.77 6.94 -10.79
N LYS A 50 16.46 8.07 -10.71
CA LYS A 50 17.07 8.53 -9.46
C LYS A 50 15.96 8.72 -8.40
N ASN A 51 16.24 8.27 -7.18
CA ASN A 51 15.34 8.27 -6.02
C ASN A 51 14.17 7.27 -6.08
N VAL A 52 14.05 6.46 -7.12
CA VAL A 52 13.09 5.34 -7.16
C VAL A 52 13.75 4.08 -6.62
N LEU A 53 13.28 3.55 -5.48
CA LEU A 53 13.83 2.34 -4.87
C LEU A 53 13.30 1.06 -5.52
N ALA A 54 12.01 1.07 -5.86
CA ALA A 54 11.33 -0.02 -6.55
C ALA A 54 10.10 0.52 -7.30
N SER A 55 9.48 -0.34 -8.09
CA SER A 55 8.21 -0.05 -8.76
C SER A 55 7.38 -1.33 -8.83
N THR A 56 6.07 -1.19 -8.66
CA THR A 56 5.11 -2.29 -8.75
C THR A 56 4.19 -2.15 -9.95
N LEU A 57 3.89 -3.28 -10.58
CA LEU A 57 2.87 -3.39 -11.62
C LEU A 57 1.98 -4.61 -11.34
N VAL A 58 0.66 -4.44 -11.44
CA VAL A 58 -0.29 -5.56 -11.47
C VAL A 58 -0.81 -5.73 -12.89
N THR A 59 -0.62 -6.93 -13.46
CA THR A 59 -0.91 -7.19 -14.88
C THR A 59 -2.14 -8.05 -15.10
N LYS A 60 -2.63 -8.73 -14.06
CA LYS A 60 -3.83 -9.56 -14.14
C LYS A 60 -4.65 -9.42 -12.87
N PHE A 61 -5.95 -9.35 -13.04
CA PHE A 61 -6.92 -9.25 -11.96
C PHE A 61 -7.97 -10.36 -12.06
N LEU A 62 -8.48 -10.77 -10.90
CA LEU A 62 -9.74 -11.47 -10.72
C LEU A 62 -10.78 -10.44 -10.34
N TYR A 63 -11.91 -10.34 -11.06
CA TYR A 63 -13.04 -9.55 -10.61
C TYR A 63 -14.27 -10.43 -10.41
N LEU A 64 -14.98 -10.20 -9.31
CA LEU A 64 -16.15 -10.94 -8.88
C LEU A 64 -17.41 -10.18 -9.29
N GLY A 65 -17.89 -10.47 -10.50
CA GLY A 65 -18.98 -9.72 -11.12
C GLY A 65 -18.43 -8.55 -11.92
N GLU A 66 -18.51 -7.35 -11.37
CA GLU A 66 -18.07 -6.11 -12.04
C GLU A 66 -16.62 -5.76 -11.72
N HIS A 67 -15.94 -5.11 -12.67
CA HIS A 67 -14.58 -4.60 -12.50
C HIS A 67 -14.59 -3.27 -11.74
N THR A 68 -14.85 -3.35 -10.44
CA THR A 68 -14.96 -2.20 -9.52
C THR A 68 -14.09 -2.40 -8.28
N PHE A 69 -13.84 -1.32 -7.56
CA PHE A 69 -13.29 -1.39 -6.20
C PHE A 69 -14.17 -2.29 -5.32
N GLY A 70 -13.54 -3.06 -4.42
CA GLY A 70 -14.21 -4.05 -3.58
C GLY A 70 -14.60 -5.36 -4.29
N ASN A 71 -14.54 -5.42 -5.63
CA ASN A 71 -14.82 -6.63 -6.41
C ASN A 71 -13.62 -7.13 -7.23
N THR A 72 -12.53 -6.37 -7.30
CA THR A 72 -11.34 -6.67 -8.11
C THR A 72 -10.16 -6.98 -7.21
N PHE A 73 -9.43 -8.05 -7.53
CA PHE A 73 -8.31 -8.59 -6.75
C PHE A 73 -7.13 -8.93 -7.66
N PRO A 74 -5.90 -8.50 -7.36
CA PRO A 74 -4.70 -8.84 -8.12
C PRO A 74 -4.44 -10.36 -8.23
N MET A 75 -3.99 -10.83 -9.38
CA MET A 75 -3.65 -12.24 -9.61
C MET A 75 -2.22 -12.42 -10.08
N VAL A 76 -1.66 -11.41 -10.77
CA VAL A 76 -0.26 -11.39 -11.20
C VAL A 76 0.31 -10.01 -10.94
N GLY A 77 1.33 -9.95 -10.09
CA GLY A 77 2.08 -8.74 -9.76
C GLY A 77 3.55 -8.90 -10.13
N ALA A 78 4.20 -7.78 -10.45
CA ALA A 78 5.63 -7.68 -10.65
C ALA A 78 6.18 -6.54 -9.79
N ILE A 79 7.29 -6.81 -9.12
CA ILE A 79 8.09 -5.80 -8.40
C ILE A 79 9.43 -5.70 -9.10
N VAL A 80 9.82 -4.49 -9.44
CA VAL A 80 11.11 -4.19 -10.03
C VAL A 80 11.93 -3.41 -9.02
N LEU A 81 12.98 -4.01 -8.49
CA LEU A 81 13.93 -3.34 -7.59
C LEU A 81 14.95 -2.53 -8.38
N ASN A 82 15.27 -1.31 -7.93
CA ASN A 82 16.30 -0.51 -8.58
C ASN A 82 17.69 -1.11 -8.32
N ALA A 83 18.30 -1.67 -9.37
CA ALA A 83 19.60 -2.31 -9.31
C ALA A 83 20.70 -1.39 -8.75
N THR A 84 20.61 -0.07 -9.01
CA THR A 84 21.59 0.92 -8.52
C THR A 84 21.61 0.98 -7.00
N TYR A 85 20.43 0.98 -6.37
CA TYR A 85 20.32 1.03 -4.92
C TYR A 85 20.56 -0.34 -4.29
N LEU A 86 20.00 -1.41 -4.89
CA LEU A 86 20.14 -2.78 -4.40
C LEU A 86 21.62 -3.19 -4.25
N TYR A 87 22.43 -2.90 -5.27
CA TYR A 87 23.86 -3.26 -5.27
C TYR A 87 24.77 -2.18 -4.67
N GLY A 88 24.21 -1.02 -4.34
CA GLY A 88 24.96 0.14 -3.88
C GLY A 88 24.80 0.42 -2.39
N SER A 89 23.61 0.90 -2.00
CA SER A 89 23.39 1.53 -0.70
C SER A 89 22.25 0.94 0.12
N LEU A 90 21.40 0.10 -0.48
CA LEU A 90 20.23 -0.44 0.21
C LEU A 90 20.65 -1.56 1.16
N LYS A 91 20.41 -1.35 2.45
CA LYS A 91 20.67 -2.37 3.48
C LYS A 91 19.52 -3.37 3.55
N GLU A 92 19.78 -4.52 4.18
CA GLU A 92 18.78 -5.60 4.33
C GLU A 92 17.48 -5.11 5.00
N GLU A 93 17.57 -4.31 6.05
CA GLU A 93 16.39 -3.74 6.75
C GLU A 93 15.55 -2.82 5.85
N GLN A 94 16.21 -2.02 5.01
CA GLN A 94 15.54 -1.12 4.06
C GLN A 94 14.94 -1.90 2.90
N LEU A 95 15.65 -2.92 2.40
CA LEU A 95 15.13 -3.81 1.37
C LEU A 95 13.90 -4.57 1.87
N TYR A 96 13.90 -5.00 3.13
CA TYR A 96 12.71 -5.58 3.75
C TYR A 96 11.54 -4.59 3.75
N ALA A 97 11.75 -3.34 4.17
CA ALA A 97 10.72 -2.31 4.19
C ALA A 97 10.19 -1.99 2.77
N VAL A 98 11.08 -1.87 1.79
CA VAL A 98 10.73 -1.67 0.37
C VAL A 98 9.89 -2.82 -0.15
N LEU A 99 10.34 -4.06 -0.01
CA LEU A 99 9.55 -5.21 -0.47
C LEU A 99 8.21 -5.32 0.27
N LEU A 100 8.17 -5.00 1.57
CA LEU A 100 6.92 -5.02 2.32
C LEU A 100 5.91 -4.01 1.76
N HIS A 101 6.36 -2.80 1.45
CA HIS A 101 5.59 -1.73 0.82
C HIS A 101 5.11 -2.12 -0.59
N GLU A 102 6.02 -2.57 -1.45
CA GLU A 102 5.69 -2.96 -2.83
C GLU A 102 4.69 -4.13 -2.88
N VAL A 103 4.77 -5.08 -1.95
CA VAL A 103 3.75 -6.14 -1.84
C VAL A 103 2.39 -5.57 -1.41
N GLY A 104 2.34 -4.47 -0.67
CA GLY A 104 1.11 -3.72 -0.39
C GLY A 104 0.45 -3.17 -1.67
N HIS A 105 1.24 -2.64 -2.60
CA HIS A 105 0.76 -2.27 -3.93
C HIS A 105 0.31 -3.49 -4.75
N VAL A 106 1.07 -4.58 -4.71
CA VAL A 106 0.68 -5.84 -5.36
C VAL A 106 -0.67 -6.36 -4.83
N LEU A 107 -0.99 -6.12 -3.56
CA LEU A 107 -2.28 -6.46 -2.96
C LEU A 107 -3.41 -5.50 -3.38
N GLY A 108 -3.08 -4.30 -3.86
CA GLY A 108 -4.01 -3.37 -4.49
C GLY A 108 -4.08 -1.98 -3.87
N ILE A 109 -3.34 -1.71 -2.79
CA ILE A 109 -3.32 -0.38 -2.14
C ILE A 109 -2.71 0.62 -3.14
N GLY A 110 -3.38 1.75 -3.38
CA GLY A 110 -3.00 2.68 -4.45
C GLY A 110 -3.37 2.16 -5.85
N THR A 111 -2.94 0.95 -6.19
CA THR A 111 -3.13 0.35 -7.53
C THR A 111 -4.59 0.23 -7.95
N LEU A 112 -5.50 -0.10 -7.02
CA LEU A 112 -6.93 -0.28 -7.32
C LEU A 112 -7.77 0.98 -7.07
N TRP A 113 -7.18 2.06 -6.59
CA TRP A 113 -7.93 3.28 -6.23
C TRP A 113 -8.43 4.07 -7.44
N TYR A 114 -7.98 3.74 -8.65
CA TYR A 114 -8.49 4.27 -9.92
C TYR A 114 -9.72 3.51 -10.45
N LEU A 115 -10.11 2.41 -9.81
CA LEU A 115 -11.27 1.64 -10.24
C LEU A 115 -12.57 2.38 -9.92
N PRO A 116 -13.64 2.13 -10.70
CA PRO A 116 -14.97 2.64 -10.35
C PRO A 116 -15.36 2.24 -8.93
N ASN A 117 -16.02 3.17 -8.23
CA ASN A 117 -16.44 3.05 -6.83
C ASN A 117 -15.30 3.00 -5.78
N ALA A 118 -14.05 3.28 -6.16
CA ALA A 118 -13.02 3.56 -5.16
C ALA A 118 -13.48 4.73 -4.27
N PRO A 119 -13.30 4.64 -2.94
CA PRO A 119 -13.86 5.61 -2.00
C PRO A 119 -12.97 6.85 -1.93
N LEU A 120 -12.70 7.48 -3.07
CA LEU A 120 -11.94 8.72 -3.18
C LEU A 120 -12.89 9.90 -3.36
N ILE A 121 -12.66 10.96 -2.61
CA ILE A 121 -13.39 12.22 -2.76
C ILE A 121 -12.40 13.31 -3.13
N PRO A 122 -12.64 14.04 -4.24
CA PRO A 122 -11.83 15.20 -4.58
C PRO A 122 -12.14 16.37 -3.65
N TYR A 123 -11.12 17.17 -3.35
CA TYR A 123 -11.24 18.45 -2.66
C TYR A 123 -10.25 19.46 -3.24
N GLN A 124 -10.42 20.73 -2.89
CA GLN A 124 -9.56 21.81 -3.34
C GLN A 124 -8.70 22.31 -2.17
N GLU A 125 -7.39 22.36 -2.38
CA GLU A 125 -6.43 22.95 -1.46
C GLU A 125 -5.29 23.56 -2.29
N ASP A 126 -4.82 24.76 -1.92
CA ASP A 126 -3.77 25.49 -2.63
C ASP A 126 -3.99 25.67 -4.14
N ASN A 127 -5.25 25.82 -4.56
CA ASN A 127 -5.68 25.89 -5.97
C ASN A 127 -5.33 24.64 -6.80
N LYS A 128 -5.18 23.48 -6.15
CA LYS A 128 -5.05 22.18 -6.78
C LYS A 128 -6.18 21.26 -6.34
N GLU A 129 -6.65 20.42 -7.27
CA GLU A 129 -7.48 19.27 -6.91
C GLU A 129 -6.60 18.22 -6.25
N LYS A 130 -7.04 17.72 -5.10
CA LYS A 130 -6.41 16.67 -4.31
C LYS A 130 -7.47 15.66 -3.90
N TYR A 131 -7.06 14.50 -3.41
CA TYR A 131 -7.99 13.43 -3.02
C TYR A 131 -7.81 13.03 -1.56
N TYR A 132 -8.90 12.58 -0.96
CA TYR A 132 -8.86 11.86 0.31
C TYR A 132 -9.66 10.56 0.22
N TYR A 133 -9.18 9.55 0.93
CA TYR A 133 -9.75 8.22 1.00
C TYR A 133 -10.78 8.11 2.13
N THR A 134 -11.95 7.55 1.82
CA THR A 134 -13.13 7.49 2.71
C THR A 134 -13.61 6.07 2.99
N GLY A 135 -12.83 5.05 2.62
CA GLY A 135 -13.15 3.65 2.94
C GLY A 135 -13.34 3.47 4.45
N ALA A 136 -14.41 2.76 4.81
CA ALA A 136 -14.94 2.75 6.17
C ALA A 136 -13.96 2.12 7.17
N ALA A 137 -13.23 1.08 6.76
CA ALA A 137 -12.27 0.40 7.61
C ALA A 137 -11.00 1.23 7.80
N ALA A 138 -10.38 1.71 6.72
CA ALA A 138 -9.19 2.54 6.82
C ALA A 138 -9.45 3.81 7.64
N LEU A 139 -10.56 4.50 7.36
CA LEU A 139 -10.94 5.72 8.08
C LEU A 139 -11.24 5.46 9.56
N ARG A 140 -11.85 4.32 9.91
CA ARG A 140 -12.08 3.91 11.30
C ARG A 140 -10.75 3.81 12.06
N GLU A 141 -9.76 3.14 11.47
CA GLU A 141 -8.45 2.96 12.10
C GLU A 141 -7.69 4.28 12.16
N TYR A 142 -7.71 5.10 11.11
CA TYR A 142 -7.12 6.44 11.11
C TYR A 142 -7.68 7.33 12.22
N LYS A 143 -9.00 7.36 12.40
CA LYS A 143 -9.66 8.07 13.52
C LYS A 143 -9.23 7.58 14.89
N SER A 144 -8.90 6.30 15.02
CA SER A 144 -8.47 5.72 16.30
C SER A 144 -7.11 6.27 16.77
N TYR A 145 -6.25 6.67 15.84
CA TYR A 145 -4.95 7.29 16.14
C TYR A 145 -5.07 8.80 16.43
N TYR A 146 -6.11 9.46 15.92
CA TYR A 146 -6.34 10.90 16.14
C TYR A 146 -7.73 11.16 16.75
N PRO A 147 -8.01 10.69 17.98
CA PRO A 147 -9.36 10.66 18.56
C PRO A 147 -9.98 12.04 18.82
N THR A 148 -9.17 13.10 18.87
CA THR A 148 -9.62 14.48 19.05
C THR A 148 -9.88 15.21 17.74
N SER A 149 -9.52 14.60 16.60
CA SER A 149 -9.62 15.21 15.28
C SER A 149 -10.93 14.83 14.61
N GLU A 150 -11.60 15.82 14.01
CA GLU A 150 -12.80 15.60 13.21
C GLU A 150 -12.40 15.26 11.76
N LEU A 151 -12.04 13.99 11.54
CA LEU A 151 -11.49 13.52 10.26
C LEU A 151 -12.60 13.10 9.28
N ALA A 152 -12.60 13.70 8.09
CA ALA A 152 -13.47 13.37 6.96
C ALA A 152 -12.95 12.16 6.15
N GLY A 153 -11.63 12.00 6.06
CA GLY A 153 -10.98 10.92 5.34
C GLY A 153 -9.47 10.89 5.58
N ILE A 154 -8.76 9.98 4.92
CA ILE A 154 -7.29 9.91 4.93
C ILE A 154 -6.79 10.69 3.72
N PRO A 155 -6.05 11.79 3.89
CA PRO A 155 -5.53 12.53 2.74
C PRO A 155 -4.57 11.66 1.92
N LEU A 156 -4.62 11.80 0.60
CA LEU A 156 -3.66 11.18 -0.30
C LEU A 156 -2.51 12.12 -0.61
N GLU A 157 -1.39 11.52 -0.97
CA GLU A 157 -0.19 12.22 -1.39
C GLU A 157 -0.43 13.00 -2.71
N ASP A 158 0.04 14.25 -2.77
CA ASP A 158 -0.16 15.15 -3.91
C ASP A 158 1.13 15.51 -4.67
N ASP A 159 2.28 15.02 -4.22
CA ASP A 159 3.60 15.25 -4.80
C ASP A 159 4.28 13.94 -5.28
N GLY A 160 5.48 14.05 -5.86
CA GLY A 160 6.30 12.89 -6.27
C GLY A 160 6.03 12.34 -7.69
N GLY A 161 4.98 12.79 -8.38
CA GLY A 161 4.66 12.43 -9.77
C GLY A 161 3.76 11.21 -9.93
N GLU A 162 3.57 10.71 -11.16
CA GLU A 162 2.57 9.68 -11.52
C GLU A 162 2.71 8.35 -10.75
N GLY A 163 3.90 8.05 -10.23
CA GLY A 163 4.15 6.86 -9.41
C GLY A 163 3.89 7.04 -7.91
N THR A 164 3.64 8.26 -7.44
CA THR A 164 3.51 8.60 -6.02
C THR A 164 2.18 9.27 -5.70
N GLN A 165 1.79 10.25 -6.52
CA GLN A 165 0.58 11.01 -6.37
C GLN A 165 -0.66 10.11 -6.47
N ASP A 166 -1.62 10.30 -5.56
CA ASP A 166 -2.89 9.56 -5.47
C ASP A 166 -2.75 8.03 -5.27
N ALA A 167 -1.53 7.50 -5.18
CA ALA A 167 -1.24 6.08 -4.95
C ALA A 167 -0.87 5.76 -3.50
N HIS A 168 -0.66 6.79 -2.68
CA HIS A 168 -0.22 6.67 -1.29
C HIS A 168 -1.03 7.58 -0.36
N PRO A 169 -1.26 7.22 0.91
CA PRO A 169 -1.56 8.19 1.95
C PRO A 169 -0.50 9.29 2.03
N GLU A 170 -0.96 10.51 2.34
CA GLU A 170 -0.12 11.65 2.66
C GLU A 170 0.84 11.34 3.80
N LYS A 171 2.13 11.64 3.63
CA LYS A 171 3.14 11.38 4.66
C LYS A 171 3.33 12.54 5.63
N ASP A 172 3.66 13.71 5.10
CA ASP A 172 4.40 14.73 5.84
C ASP A 172 3.52 15.91 6.25
N MET A 173 2.55 16.26 5.41
CA MET A 173 1.75 17.46 5.57
C MET A 173 0.41 17.18 6.24
N ASN A 174 0.03 18.07 7.16
CA ASN A 174 -1.36 18.12 7.61
C ASN A 174 -2.21 18.77 6.53
N ARG A 175 -3.14 18.02 5.94
CA ARG A 175 -4.05 18.53 4.91
C ARG A 175 -5.27 19.19 5.54
N MET A 176 -5.76 20.26 4.93
CA MET A 176 -6.96 20.99 5.33
C MET A 176 -8.15 20.55 4.47
N ILE A 177 -8.95 19.64 5.00
CA ILE A 177 -10.19 19.17 4.35
C ILE A 177 -11.36 19.74 5.14
N ASP A 178 -12.26 20.46 4.46
CA ASP A 178 -13.40 21.16 5.05
C ASP A 178 -13.03 22.07 6.24
N GLY A 179 -11.87 22.73 6.15
CA GLY A 179 -11.36 23.64 7.18
C GLY A 179 -10.79 22.95 8.42
N LYS A 180 -10.56 21.63 8.37
CA LYS A 180 -10.04 20.82 9.49
C LYS A 180 -8.72 20.16 9.12
N ALA A 181 -7.79 20.17 10.07
CA ALA A 181 -6.48 19.54 9.89
C ALA A 181 -6.61 18.01 9.95
N HIS A 182 -6.05 17.35 8.93
CA HIS A 182 -5.95 15.91 8.79
C HIS A 182 -4.46 15.55 8.83
N PRO A 183 -3.97 14.93 9.92
CA PRO A 183 -2.54 14.64 10.07
C PRO A 183 -1.97 13.71 9.00
N GLY A 184 -0.77 14.02 8.53
CA GLY A 184 0.01 13.12 7.66
C GLY A 184 0.47 11.85 8.39
N LEU A 185 0.74 10.80 7.63
CA LEU A 185 0.96 9.45 8.11
C LEU A 185 2.45 9.03 8.23
N GLN A 186 3.41 9.95 8.26
CA GLN A 186 4.79 9.75 8.72
C GLN A 186 5.37 8.33 8.49
N ASP A 187 5.57 7.53 9.54
CA ASP A 187 6.17 6.19 9.51
C ASP A 187 5.19 5.04 9.12
N GLU A 188 4.05 5.37 8.51
CA GLU A 188 3.10 4.38 8.01
C GLU A 188 3.64 3.72 6.72
N LEU A 189 3.49 2.39 6.64
CA LEU A 189 4.08 1.57 5.58
C LEU A 189 3.80 2.07 4.18
N MET A 190 2.56 2.47 3.89
CA MET A 190 2.11 2.77 2.54
C MET A 190 2.31 4.24 2.16
N THR A 191 3.03 5.04 2.94
CA THR A 191 3.44 6.38 2.50
C THR A 191 4.49 6.30 1.38
N GLY A 192 4.51 7.26 0.46
CA GLY A 192 5.40 7.25 -0.71
C GLY A 192 6.90 7.40 -0.43
N TRP A 193 7.29 7.64 0.83
CA TRP A 193 8.69 7.76 1.24
C TRP A 193 8.93 6.83 2.41
N ILE A 194 9.57 5.70 2.08
CA ILE A 194 9.97 4.70 3.07
C ILE A 194 10.93 5.32 4.07
N SER A 195 10.56 5.25 5.35
CA SER A 195 11.46 5.48 6.47
C SER A 195 12.19 4.19 6.85
N SER A 196 13.24 4.30 7.66
CA SER A 196 13.95 3.11 8.16
C SER A 196 13.12 2.28 9.16
N LEU A 197 12.01 2.83 9.65
CA LEU A 197 11.09 2.18 10.60
C LEU A 197 9.66 2.40 10.12
N THR A 198 9.23 1.66 9.10
CA THR A 198 7.84 1.68 8.65
C THR A 198 6.98 0.69 9.43
N SER A 199 5.74 1.07 9.72
CA SER A 199 4.78 0.25 10.48
C SER A 199 3.69 -0.30 9.55
N LEU A 200 3.52 -1.62 9.50
CA LEU A 200 2.35 -2.27 8.90
C LEU A 200 1.14 -2.05 9.82
N SER A 201 0.60 -0.84 9.77
CA SER A 201 -0.36 -0.33 10.74
C SER A 201 -1.76 -0.91 10.53
N ARG A 202 -2.66 -0.62 11.49
CA ARG A 202 -4.08 -0.92 11.32
C ARG A 202 -4.70 -0.12 10.17
N ILE A 203 -4.14 1.03 9.78
CA ILE A 203 -4.60 1.81 8.62
C ILE A 203 -4.34 1.03 7.32
N THR A 204 -3.12 0.50 7.14
CA THR A 204 -2.79 -0.36 5.99
C THR A 204 -3.75 -1.55 5.88
N LEU A 205 -4.04 -2.23 7.00
CA LEU A 205 -5.01 -3.34 7.00
C LEU A 205 -6.43 -2.86 6.69
N GLY A 206 -6.80 -1.66 7.11
CA GLY A 206 -8.05 -1.01 6.73
C GLY A 206 -8.23 -0.85 5.23
N PHE A 207 -7.21 -0.39 4.50
CA PHE A 207 -7.27 -0.31 3.04
C PHE A 207 -7.58 -1.67 2.40
N LEU A 208 -6.98 -2.75 2.92
CA LEU A 208 -7.22 -4.12 2.46
C LEU A 208 -8.63 -4.62 2.81
N GLU A 209 -9.13 -4.34 4.02
CA GLU A 209 -10.51 -4.67 4.40
C GLU A 209 -11.52 -3.98 3.48
N ASP A 210 -11.31 -2.70 3.17
CA ASP A 210 -12.19 -1.92 2.27
C ASP A 210 -12.19 -2.49 0.83
N MET A 211 -11.06 -3.07 0.38
CA MET A 211 -10.98 -3.80 -0.90
C MET A 211 -11.64 -5.19 -0.87
N GLY A 212 -12.04 -5.68 0.31
CA GLY A 212 -12.74 -6.95 0.50
C GLY A 212 -11.84 -8.12 0.90
N TYR A 213 -10.58 -7.88 1.25
CA TYR A 213 -9.74 -8.89 1.90
C TYR A 213 -10.22 -9.18 3.32
N VAL A 214 -9.81 -10.32 3.86
CA VAL A 214 -9.98 -10.60 5.28
C VAL A 214 -8.68 -10.27 5.98
N VAL A 215 -8.73 -9.41 7.00
CA VAL A 215 -7.54 -8.96 7.73
C VAL A 215 -7.61 -9.32 9.21
N ASP A 216 -6.43 -9.50 9.83
CA ASP A 216 -6.28 -9.70 11.27
C ASP A 216 -5.61 -8.48 11.92
N TYR A 217 -6.43 -7.57 12.44
CA TYR A 217 -5.98 -6.37 13.14
C TYR A 217 -5.16 -6.64 14.40
N THR A 218 -5.24 -7.84 14.99
CA THR A 218 -4.46 -8.18 16.19
C THR A 218 -2.97 -8.41 15.87
N LYS A 219 -2.64 -8.53 14.59
CA LYS A 219 -1.30 -8.77 14.07
C LYS A 219 -0.67 -7.53 13.44
N ALA A 220 -1.35 -6.38 13.42
CA ALA A 220 -0.80 -5.12 12.97
C ALA A 220 0.38 -4.68 13.84
N ASP A 221 1.34 -3.97 13.25
CA ASP A 221 2.41 -3.35 14.00
C ASP A 221 1.86 -2.16 14.82
N PRO A 222 2.45 -1.86 15.99
CA PRO A 222 2.20 -0.60 16.67
C PRO A 222 2.53 0.57 15.73
N TYR A 223 1.64 1.55 15.67
CA TYR A 223 1.85 2.79 14.95
C TYR A 223 1.71 3.95 15.93
N LEU A 224 2.70 4.83 15.93
CA LEU A 224 2.78 5.95 16.85
C LEU A 224 2.63 7.24 16.05
N THR A 225 1.74 8.11 16.52
CA THR A 225 1.39 9.40 15.92
C THR A 225 1.74 10.55 16.83
#